data_AF-A0A0J9EZ30-F1
#
_entry.id   AF-A0A0J9EZ30-F1
#
_cell.length_a   1.000
_cell.length_b   1.000
_cell.length_c   1.000
_cell.angle_alpha   90.00
_cell.angle_beta   90.00
_cell.angle_gamma   90.00
#
_symmetry.space_group_name_H-M   'P 1'
#
loop_
_entity.id
_entity.type
_entity.pdbx_description
1 polymer ?
#
loop_
_entity_poly.entity_id
_entity_poly.type
_entity_poly.pdbx_seq_one_letter_code
_entity_poly.pdbx_strand_id
1 'polypeptide(L)'
;MKKVKFYVCPSCNAVMTSTGEGEISCCGRKLPALSAKPEDGQHFLKVETVEDESYITFSHEMTKEHYLNFICHVTYDRMLFVKLYPEQGGEVRIPRIRGGKLYFGCSRHGLWVNDRTHSGARNQRDNQL
;
A
#
# COMPACT_ATOMS: atom_id res chain seq x y z
N MET A 1 8.22 -1.00 12.34
CA MET A 1 9.00 -1.84 11.44
C MET A 1 9.65 -0.90 10.44
N LYS A 2 10.85 -0.37 10.75
CA LYS A 2 11.46 0.71 9.93
C LYS A 2 12.09 0.21 8.62
N LYS A 3 12.35 -1.09 8.50
CA LYS A 3 13.08 -1.72 7.39
C LYS A 3 12.25 -2.78 6.66
N VAL A 4 10.92 -2.60 6.59
CA VAL A 4 10.09 -3.53 5.82
C VAL A 4 10.47 -3.41 4.34
N LYS A 5 10.64 -4.56 3.69
CA LYS A 5 10.89 -4.69 2.26
C LYS A 5 9.75 -5.46 1.63
N PHE A 6 9.42 -5.11 0.40
CA PHE A 6 8.36 -5.76 -0.39
C PHE A 6 8.98 -6.39 -1.63
N TYR A 7 8.46 -7.55 -2.01
CA TYR A 7 8.90 -8.31 -3.15
C TYR A 7 7.68 -8.80 -3.91
N VAL A 8 7.69 -8.68 -5.24
CA VAL A 8 6.62 -9.19 -6.09
C VAL A 8 7.23 -10.04 -7.18
N CYS A 9 6.76 -11.28 -7.31
CA CYS A 9 7.19 -12.14 -8.40
C CYS A 9 6.47 -11.72 -9.70
N PRO A 10 7.19 -11.39 -10.79
CA PRO A 10 6.56 -11.00 -12.05
C PRO A 10 5.88 -12.18 -12.78
N SER A 11 6.15 -13.43 -12.37
CA SER A 11 5.59 -14.61 -13.02
C SER A 11 4.30 -15.12 -12.37
N CYS A 12 4.22 -15.10 -11.04
CA CYS A 12 3.04 -15.61 -10.32
C CYS A 12 2.34 -14.55 -9.46
N ASN A 13 2.81 -13.30 -9.48
CA ASN A 13 2.27 -12.19 -8.68
C ASN A 13 2.21 -12.44 -7.17
N ALA A 14 2.98 -13.42 -6.68
CA ALA A 14 3.18 -13.64 -5.25
C ALA A 14 3.83 -12.40 -4.64
N VAL A 15 3.24 -11.91 -3.55
CA VAL A 15 3.75 -10.78 -2.79
C VAL A 15 4.36 -11.32 -1.51
N MET A 16 5.58 -10.91 -1.21
CA MET A 16 6.30 -11.27 0.00
C MET A 16 6.83 -10.03 0.68
N THR A 17 7.07 -10.15 1.98
CA THR A 17 7.68 -9.10 2.79
C THR A 17 8.80 -9.66 3.64
N SER A 18 9.76 -8.82 3.99
CA SER A 18 10.81 -9.15 4.96
C SER A 18 11.11 -7.94 5.84
N THR A 19 11.57 -8.20 7.06
CA THR A 19 12.04 -7.15 7.99
C THR A 19 13.56 -7.12 8.13
N GLY A 20 14.26 -8.07 7.49
CA GLY A 20 15.71 -8.23 7.52
C GLY A 20 16.34 -8.23 6.12
N GLU A 21 17.62 -8.58 6.08
CA GLU A 21 18.46 -8.55 4.87
C GLU A 21 18.47 -9.88 4.10
N GLY A 22 17.44 -10.73 4.28
CA GLY A 22 17.36 -12.03 3.61
C GLY A 22 17.15 -11.93 2.11
N GLU A 23 17.71 -12.91 1.37
CA GLU A 23 17.41 -13.11 -0.05
C GLU A 23 16.07 -13.84 -0.21
N ILE A 24 15.19 -13.31 -1.05
CA ILE A 24 13.89 -13.90 -1.36
C ILE A 24 13.91 -14.43 -2.79
N SER A 25 13.47 -15.67 -2.98
CA SER A 25 13.39 -16.30 -4.31
C SER A 25 11.97 -16.82 -4.58
N CYS A 26 11.54 -16.73 -5.83
CA CYS A 26 10.23 -17.23 -6.28
C CYS A 26 10.30 -17.63 -7.76
N CYS A 27 9.63 -18.72 -8.17
CA CYS A 27 9.69 -19.23 -9.55
C CYS A 27 11.13 -19.37 -10.09
N GLY A 28 12.04 -19.88 -9.26
CA GLY A 28 13.44 -20.15 -9.63
C GLY A 28 14.35 -18.93 -9.77
N ARG A 29 13.89 -17.72 -9.43
CA ARG A 29 14.70 -16.49 -9.51
C ARG A 29 14.74 -15.75 -8.19
N LYS A 30 15.85 -15.05 -7.94
CA LYS A 30 15.95 -14.08 -6.83
C LYS A 30 15.08 -12.86 -7.16
N LEU A 31 14.35 -12.37 -6.18
CA LEU A 31 13.51 -11.18 -6.30
C LEU A 31 14.23 -9.96 -5.72
N PRO A 32 14.31 -8.85 -6.47
CA PRO A 32 14.77 -7.59 -5.91
C PRO A 32 13.70 -7.01 -4.98
N ALA A 33 14.15 -6.32 -3.93
CA ALA A 33 13.25 -5.52 -3.10
C ALA A 33 12.71 -4.34 -3.93
N LEU A 34 11.40 -4.11 -3.84
CA LEU A 34 10.75 -2.98 -4.49
C LEU A 34 11.09 -1.68 -3.77
N SER A 35 11.35 -0.63 -4.55
CA SER A 35 11.50 0.73 -4.04
C SER A 35 10.15 1.44 -4.02
N ALA A 36 9.74 1.92 -2.84
CA ALA A 36 8.48 2.63 -2.68
C ALA A 36 8.61 4.07 -3.19
N LYS A 37 7.67 4.48 -4.03
CA LYS A 37 7.55 5.86 -4.55
C LYS A 37 6.42 6.60 -3.82
N PRO A 38 6.48 7.92 -3.66
CA PRO A 38 5.31 8.69 -3.25
C PRO A 38 4.15 8.46 -4.21
N GLU A 39 2.92 8.49 -3.70
CA GLU A 39 1.70 8.46 -4.51
C GLU A 39 1.71 9.50 -5.64
N ASP A 40 1.09 9.15 -6.76
CA ASP A 40 0.98 9.99 -7.95
C ASP A 40 -0.49 10.05 -8.41
N GLY A 41 -0.76 10.74 -9.53
CA GLY A 41 -2.13 10.91 -10.01
C GLY A 41 -2.83 9.59 -10.38
N GLN A 42 -2.10 8.58 -10.85
CA GLN A 42 -2.67 7.27 -11.22
C GLN A 42 -2.69 6.31 -10.01
N HIS A 43 -1.75 6.47 -9.09
CA HIS A 43 -1.55 5.63 -7.93
C HIS A 43 -1.82 6.47 -6.68
N PHE A 44 -3.10 6.71 -6.42
CA PHE A 44 -3.58 7.50 -5.30
C PHE A 44 -4.59 6.70 -4.46
N LEU A 45 -4.44 6.77 -3.14
CA LEU A 45 -5.39 6.21 -2.19
C LEU A 45 -6.05 7.34 -1.40
N LYS A 46 -7.38 7.41 -1.43
CA LYS A 46 -8.14 8.26 -0.53
C LYS A 46 -8.46 7.45 0.73
N VAL A 47 -8.08 7.97 1.89
CA VAL A 47 -8.28 7.30 3.19
C VAL A 47 -9.23 8.14 4.02
N GLU A 48 -10.38 7.56 4.37
CA GLU A 48 -11.41 8.19 5.21
C GLU A 48 -11.59 7.38 6.48
N THR A 49 -11.77 8.05 7.61
CA THR A 49 -12.14 7.37 8.85
C THR A 49 -13.65 7.27 8.93
N VAL A 50 -14.17 6.05 9.07
CA VAL A 50 -15.59 5.77 9.29
C VAL A 50 -15.67 4.93 10.57
N GLU A 51 -16.17 5.53 11.65
CA GLU A 51 -16.22 4.91 12.98
C GLU A 51 -14.82 4.40 13.42
N ASP A 52 -14.69 3.08 13.62
CA ASP A 52 -13.46 2.38 14.00
C ASP A 52 -12.75 1.72 12.81
N GLU A 53 -13.12 2.08 11.58
CA GLU A 53 -12.53 1.60 10.34
C GLU A 53 -11.85 2.73 9.56
N SER A 54 -10.85 2.37 8.77
CA SER A 54 -10.33 3.18 7.67
C SER A 54 -10.92 2.66 6.37
N TYR A 55 -11.73 3.49 5.73
CA TYR A 55 -12.29 3.26 4.41
C TYR A 55 -11.35 3.83 3.36
N ILE A 56 -10.72 2.93 2.59
CA ILE A 56 -9.73 3.27 1.58
C ILE A 56 -10.38 3.11 0.21
N THR A 57 -10.35 4.16 -0.61
CA THR A 57 -10.83 4.12 -2.00
C THR A 57 -9.73 4.50 -2.97
N PHE A 58 -9.78 3.91 -4.17
CA PHE A 58 -8.83 4.17 -5.25
C PHE A 58 -9.53 4.12 -6.61
N SER A 59 -9.10 5.00 -7.51
CA SER A 59 -9.57 5.06 -8.90
C SER A 59 -8.60 4.36 -9.86
N HIS A 60 -7.79 3.43 -9.35
CA HIS A 60 -6.87 2.63 -10.14
C HIS A 60 -7.64 1.54 -10.90
N GLU A 61 -7.23 1.27 -12.15
CA GLU A 61 -7.70 0.13 -12.94
C GLU A 61 -7.55 -1.19 -12.17
N MET A 62 -8.58 -2.06 -12.22
CA MET A 62 -8.59 -3.38 -11.59
C MET A 62 -8.96 -4.46 -12.61
N THR A 63 -8.28 -4.50 -13.75
CA THR A 63 -8.45 -5.53 -14.77
C THR A 63 -7.56 -6.75 -14.47
N LYS A 64 -7.77 -7.87 -15.18
CA LYS A 64 -6.91 -9.06 -15.07
C LYS A 64 -5.45 -8.73 -15.38
N GLU A 65 -5.22 -7.77 -16.26
CA GLU A 65 -3.90 -7.39 -16.75
C GLU A 65 -3.28 -6.22 -15.97
N HIS A 66 -4.08 -5.40 -15.28
CA HIS A 66 -3.60 -4.22 -14.55
C HIS A 66 -4.46 -3.95 -13.31
N TYR A 67 -3.88 -4.17 -12.14
CA TYR A 67 -4.59 -4.06 -10.86
C TYR A 67 -3.64 -3.74 -9.71
N LEU A 68 -4.19 -3.21 -8.63
CA LEU A 68 -3.50 -3.15 -7.36
C LEU A 68 -3.45 -4.55 -6.73
N ASN A 69 -2.26 -5.01 -6.37
CA ASN A 69 -2.03 -6.38 -5.92
C ASN A 69 -2.09 -6.55 -4.40
N PHE A 70 -1.88 -5.49 -3.61
CA PHE A 70 -2.07 -5.46 -2.17
C PHE A 70 -2.12 -4.03 -1.62
N ILE A 71 -2.65 -3.90 -0.40
CA ILE A 71 -2.47 -2.74 0.48
C ILE A 71 -1.85 -3.24 1.79
N CYS A 72 -0.87 -2.52 2.34
CA CYS A 72 -0.18 -2.86 3.56
C CYS A 72 -0.02 -1.63 4.46
N HIS A 73 -0.66 -1.64 5.63
CA HIS A 73 -0.53 -0.59 6.63
C HIS A 73 0.56 -0.96 7.63
N VAL A 74 1.68 -0.25 7.63
CA VAL A 74 2.87 -0.56 8.42
C VAL A 74 3.06 0.45 9.53
N THR A 75 3.13 -0.02 10.77
CA THR A 75 3.39 0.80 11.96
C THR A 75 4.73 0.44 12.59
N TYR A 76 4.99 0.91 13.82
CA TYR A 76 6.24 0.65 14.52
C TYR A 76 6.43 -0.83 14.91
N ASP A 77 5.39 -1.58 15.23
CA ASP A 77 5.50 -2.94 15.76
C ASP A 77 4.77 -3.99 14.92
N ARG A 78 3.80 -3.57 14.10
CA ARG A 78 2.96 -4.46 13.29
C ARG A 78 2.74 -3.94 11.88
N MET A 79 2.35 -4.86 11.01
CA MET A 79 1.79 -4.54 9.70
C MET A 79 0.44 -5.24 9.52
N LEU A 80 -0.50 -4.57 8.88
CA LEU A 80 -1.74 -5.16 8.39
C LEU A 80 -1.65 -5.28 6.87
N PHE A 81 -1.71 -6.51 6.36
CA PHE A 81 -1.57 -6.81 4.94
C PHE A 81 -2.90 -7.28 4.37
N VAL A 82 -3.39 -6.61 3.33
CA VAL A 82 -4.62 -6.94 2.61
C VAL A 82 -4.26 -7.27 1.17
N LYS A 83 -4.53 -8.51 0.77
CA LYS A 83 -4.38 -8.94 -0.63
C LYS A 83 -5.54 -8.37 -1.45
N LEU A 84 -5.20 -7.88 -2.64
CA LEU A 84 -6.15 -7.37 -3.62
C LEU A 84 -6.14 -8.27 -4.86
N TYR A 85 -7.30 -8.39 -5.50
CA TYR A 85 -7.51 -9.25 -6.65
C TYR A 85 -7.98 -8.44 -7.87
N PRO A 86 -7.69 -8.90 -9.09
CA PRO A 86 -8.31 -8.34 -10.29
C PRO A 86 -9.83 -8.34 -10.19
N GLU A 87 -10.47 -7.40 -10.89
CA GLU A 87 -11.92 -7.25 -11.05
C GLU A 87 -12.69 -6.96 -9.74
N GLN A 88 -12.00 -6.83 -8.60
CA GLN A 88 -12.63 -6.40 -7.36
C GLN A 88 -12.95 -4.89 -7.37
N GLY A 89 -13.81 -4.45 -6.45
CA GLY A 89 -14.14 -3.05 -6.26
C GLY A 89 -12.94 -2.15 -5.92
N GLY A 90 -13.08 -0.86 -6.20
CA GLY A 90 -12.08 0.19 -5.93
C GLY A 90 -12.00 0.63 -4.47
N GLU A 91 -12.30 -0.26 -3.53
CA GLU A 91 -12.44 0.06 -2.11
C GLU A 91 -12.01 -1.09 -1.19
N VAL A 92 -11.49 -0.72 -0.02
CA VAL A 92 -11.08 -1.65 1.03
C VAL A 92 -11.38 -1.03 2.39
N ARG A 93 -11.87 -1.86 3.31
CA ARG A 93 -12.02 -1.50 4.72
C ARG A 93 -10.98 -2.23 5.55
N ILE A 94 -10.29 -1.48 6.40
CA ILE A 94 -9.37 -2.03 7.39
C ILE A 94 -9.68 -1.46 8.76
N PRO A 95 -9.37 -2.17 9.87
CA PRO A 95 -9.43 -1.59 11.20
C PRO A 95 -8.63 -0.29 11.26
N ARG A 96 -9.15 0.69 11.98
CA ARG A 96 -8.47 1.97 12.15
C ARG A 96 -7.19 1.77 12.97
N ILE A 97 -6.05 2.00 12.33
CA ILE A 97 -4.73 1.94 12.96
C ILE A 97 -4.14 3.36 12.95
N ARG A 98 -3.69 3.84 14.12
CA ARG A 98 -3.14 5.20 14.26
C ARG A 98 -1.66 5.23 13.86
N GLY A 99 -1.29 6.24 13.09
CA GLY A 99 0.09 6.48 12.62
C GLY A 99 0.59 5.40 11.65
N GLY A 100 1.87 5.45 11.29
CA GLY A 100 2.46 4.49 10.34
C GLY A 100 2.30 4.94 8.89
N LYS A 101 2.51 4.02 7.94
CA LYS A 101 2.47 4.32 6.50
C LYS A 101 1.64 3.31 5.75
N LEU A 102 0.91 3.76 4.75
CA LEU A 102 0.18 2.89 3.82
C LEU A 102 1.03 2.63 2.60
N TYR A 103 1.34 1.38 2.36
CA TYR A 103 2.00 0.89 1.14
C TYR A 103 0.99 0.19 0.27
N PHE A 104 1.15 0.28 -1.04
CA PHE A 104 0.31 -0.46 -1.98
C PHE A 104 1.09 -0.76 -3.25
N GLY A 105 0.84 -1.92 -3.82
CA GLY A 105 1.52 -2.37 -5.02
C GLY A 105 0.59 -2.43 -6.22
N CYS A 106 1.14 -2.20 -7.39
CA CYS A 106 0.50 -2.35 -8.70
C CYS A 106 1.18 -3.50 -9.42
N SER A 107 0.41 -4.29 -10.17
CA SER A 107 0.94 -5.38 -10.98
C SER A 107 1.94 -4.91 -12.05
N ARG A 108 1.89 -3.63 -12.47
CA ARG A 108 2.73 -3.08 -13.54
C ARG A 108 3.76 -2.06 -13.06
N HIS A 109 3.36 -1.06 -12.28
CA HIS A 109 4.23 0.11 -12.06
C HIS A 109 5.05 0.07 -10.75
N GLY A 110 4.89 -0.97 -9.91
CA GLY A 110 5.73 -1.22 -8.73
C GLY A 110 5.03 -1.00 -7.38
N LEU A 111 5.63 -0.18 -6.51
CA LEU A 111 5.23 0.04 -5.12
C LEU A 111 5.13 1.53 -4.82
N TRP A 112 4.07 1.93 -4.11
CA TRP A 112 3.87 3.29 -3.63
C TRP A 112 3.68 3.34 -2.13
N VAL A 113 3.88 4.53 -1.58
CA VAL A 113 3.66 4.86 -0.18
C VAL A 113 2.85 6.15 -0.05
N ASN A 114 1.83 6.10 0.80
CA ASN A 114 1.09 7.24 1.31
C ASN A 114 1.50 7.45 2.78
N ASP A 115 2.13 8.61 3.04
CA ASP A 115 2.61 9.05 4.37
C ASP A 115 1.58 9.95 5.08
N ARG A 116 0.36 10.09 4.53
CA ARG A 116 -0.66 11.05 4.99
C ARG A 116 -1.49 10.54 6.17
N THR A 117 -1.18 9.39 6.74
CA THR A 117 -1.87 8.86 7.94
C THR A 117 -1.70 9.78 9.18
N HIS A 118 -0.88 10.83 9.08
CA HIS A 118 -0.71 11.87 10.11
C HIS A 118 -1.62 13.10 9.97
N SER A 119 -2.47 13.25 8.94
CA SER A 119 -3.31 14.45 8.80
C SER A 119 -4.66 14.35 9.53
N GLY A 120 -4.61 14.06 10.82
CA GLY A 120 -5.70 14.34 11.78
C GLY A 120 -5.48 15.65 12.55
N ALA A 121 -4.39 16.39 12.31
CA ALA A 121 -4.13 17.68 12.96
C ALA A 121 -3.07 18.51 12.20
N ARG A 122 -3.46 19.17 11.10
CA ARG A 122 -2.78 20.40 10.62
C ARG A 122 -3.75 21.25 9.80
N ASN A 123 -4.43 22.14 10.53
CA ASN A 123 -5.01 23.42 10.12
C ASN A 123 -5.67 23.53 8.74
N GLN A 124 -7.01 23.42 8.74
CA GLN A 124 -7.86 24.37 8.02
C GLN A 124 -7.78 25.74 8.72
N ARG A 125 -6.65 26.44 8.60
CA ARG A 125 -6.48 27.87 8.87
C ARG A 125 -5.28 28.30 8.06
N ASP A 126 -5.55 28.73 6.83
CA ASP A 126 -4.72 29.62 6.00
C ASP A 126 -5.37 29.69 4.61
N ASN A 127 -6.59 30.26 4.55
CA ASN A 127 -7.04 31.00 3.36
C ASN A 127 -8.20 31.95 3.70
N GLN A 128 -7.96 32.83 4.67
CA GLN A 128 -8.72 34.07 4.82
C GLN A 128 -7.86 35.05 5.62
N LEU A 129 -6.95 35.72 4.90
CA LEU A 129 -6.44 37.08 5.16
C LEU A 129 -5.80 37.59 3.86
#